data_AF-A0A1V4AY61-F1
#
_entry.id   AF-A0A1V4AY61-F1
#
_cell.length_a   1.000
_cell.length_b   1.000
_cell.length_c   1.000
_cell.angle_alpha   90.00
_cell.angle_beta   90.00
_cell.angle_gamma   90.00
#
_symmetry.space_group_name_H-M   'P 1'
#
loop_
_entity.id
_entity.type
_entity.pdbx_description
1 polymer ?
#
loop_
_entity_poly.entity_id
_entity_poly.type
_entity_poly.pdbx_seq_one_letter_code
_entity_poly.pdbx_strand_id
1 'polypeptide(L)'
;MPTWPIDAFTGNCENACMFLREKSRTKDGKTYRYWSVVENRRVCGRRVVQRQVLYLGGLNDNQRAGWVRTIEALWGEKIKVKQLALFPDDREELPVLACETIRVQLDKIELHRPREWGACWLGLYVWNLLELDIFWGRRLPLSREGTIWLNMLKALVCYRLIDPGSEFRFHREWYVRSAMGYLLGEDVSLAQEDKPYRCVDLLLEHRDGLFEFLKGQWVNLFGAKHDVLLYSITLLKLL
;
A
#
# COMPACT_ATOMS: atom_id res chain seq x y z
N MET A 1 30.16 4.51 -12.18
CA MET A 1 30.74 4.92 -10.88
C MET A 1 30.04 4.16 -9.78
N PRO A 2 30.75 3.40 -8.93
CA PRO A 2 30.13 2.65 -7.86
C PRO A 2 29.97 3.56 -6.64
N THR A 3 28.72 3.81 -6.23
CA THR A 3 28.42 4.38 -4.92
C THR A 3 27.86 3.28 -4.03
N TRP A 4 28.59 3.01 -2.95
CA TRP A 4 28.24 2.04 -1.92
C TRP A 4 27.18 2.61 -0.98
N PRO A 5 26.29 1.75 -0.43
CA PRO A 5 25.21 2.20 0.43
C PRO A 5 25.75 2.48 1.83
N ILE A 6 25.37 3.64 2.39
CA ILE A 6 25.36 3.83 3.83
C ILE A 6 23.99 3.36 4.31
N ASP A 7 24.05 2.43 5.25
CA ASP A 7 23.01 1.91 6.12
C ASP A 7 22.02 0.87 5.58
N ALA A 8 22.12 -0.28 6.25
CA ALA A 8 21.18 -1.37 6.23
C ALA A 8 19.81 -0.88 6.72
N PHE A 9 18.80 -1.19 5.92
CA PHE A 9 17.42 -1.46 6.32
C PHE A 9 16.95 -0.78 7.62
N THR A 10 16.43 0.43 7.50
CA THR A 10 15.42 0.93 8.44
C THR A 10 14.29 1.54 7.62
N GLY A 11 13.09 1.01 7.79
CA GLY A 11 11.92 1.41 7.05
C GLY A 11 11.61 2.90 7.25
N ASN A 12 11.97 3.70 6.26
CA ASN A 12 11.26 4.93 5.95
C ASN A 12 11.39 5.16 4.44
N CYS A 13 10.25 5.11 3.76
CA CYS A 13 10.17 5.38 2.33
C CYS A 13 10.53 6.85 2.12
N GLU A 14 11.79 7.14 1.79
CA GLU A 14 12.17 8.46 1.27
C GLU A 14 11.35 8.70 -0.02
N ASN A 15 10.30 9.52 0.09
CA ASN A 15 9.46 9.85 -1.04
C ASN A 15 10.28 10.66 -2.04
N ALA A 16 10.46 10.10 -3.24
CA ALA A 16 11.13 10.77 -4.34
C ALA A 16 10.18 11.81 -4.99
N CYS A 17 10.76 12.80 -5.67
CA CYS A 17 10.04 14.03 -6.04
C CYS A 17 8.74 13.79 -6.83
N MET A 18 7.76 14.68 -6.60
CA MET A 18 6.59 14.81 -7.46
C MET A 18 6.95 15.59 -8.74
N PHE A 19 6.31 15.25 -9.85
CA PHE A 19 6.50 15.91 -11.14
C PHE A 19 5.27 15.78 -12.04
N LEU A 20 5.19 16.62 -13.07
CA LEU A 20 4.18 16.51 -14.12
C LEU A 20 4.62 15.50 -15.18
N ARG A 21 3.77 14.50 -15.45
CA ARG A 21 3.95 13.52 -16.52
C ARG A 21 2.99 13.79 -17.66
N GLU A 22 3.53 13.90 -18.87
CA GLU A 22 2.77 13.97 -20.11
C GLU A 22 2.47 12.56 -20.66
N LYS A 23 1.24 12.34 -21.11
CA LYS A 23 0.81 11.17 -21.89
C LYS A 23 0.20 11.65 -23.19
N SER A 24 0.76 11.19 -24.31
CA SER A 24 0.28 11.54 -25.65
C SER A 24 -0.49 10.37 -26.25
N ARG A 25 -1.66 10.65 -26.83
CA ARG A 25 -2.46 9.67 -27.56
C ARG A 25 -2.85 10.25 -28.91
N THR A 26 -2.54 9.53 -29.98
CA THR A 26 -3.01 9.87 -31.32
C THR A 26 -4.29 9.10 -31.60
N LYS A 27 -5.37 9.83 -31.95
CA LYS A 27 -6.65 9.26 -32.36
C LYS A 27 -7.21 10.11 -33.51
N ASP A 28 -7.69 9.45 -34.56
CA ASP A 28 -8.30 10.10 -35.72
C ASP A 28 -7.42 11.22 -36.34
N GLY A 29 -6.10 10.97 -36.44
CA GLY A 29 -5.14 11.93 -36.98
C GLY A 29 -4.79 13.12 -36.06
N LYS A 30 -5.45 13.26 -34.91
CA LYS A 30 -5.18 14.31 -33.92
C LYS A 30 -4.39 13.76 -32.73
N THR A 31 -3.36 14.49 -32.30
CA THR A 31 -2.57 14.15 -31.11
C THR A 31 -3.12 14.89 -29.90
N TYR A 32 -3.59 14.14 -28.91
CA TYR A 32 -4.07 14.66 -27.64
C TYR A 32 -2.99 14.46 -26.58
N ARG A 33 -2.73 15.51 -25.79
CA ARG A 33 -1.78 15.49 -24.66
C ARG A 33 -2.55 15.60 -23.36
N TYR A 34 -2.23 14.71 -22.43
CA TYR A 34 -2.83 14.66 -21.11
C TYR A 34 -1.74 14.71 -20.05
N TRP A 35 -2.04 15.37 -18.94
CA TRP A 35 -1.10 15.60 -17.86
C TRP A 35 -1.57 14.90 -16.59
N SER A 36 -0.60 14.47 -15.79
CA SER A 36 -0.85 13.91 -14.46
C SER A 36 0.27 14.32 -13.51
N VAL A 37 -0.08 14.58 -12.26
CA VAL A 37 0.90 14.70 -11.17
C VAL A 37 1.29 13.29 -10.74
N VAL A 38 2.57 13.00 -10.77
CA VAL A 38 3.14 11.69 -10.45
C VAL A 38 4.17 11.85 -9.35
N GLU A 39 4.18 10.91 -8.41
CA GLU A 39 5.15 10.81 -7.32
C GLU A 39 6.07 9.62 -7.60
N ASN A 40 7.40 9.84 -7.54
CA ASN A 40 8.35 8.74 -7.53
C ASN A 40 8.43 8.15 -6.11
N ARG A 41 8.40 6.83 -5.99
CA ARG A 41 8.57 6.15 -4.71
C ARG A 41 9.68 5.12 -4.82
N ARG A 42 10.66 5.26 -3.94
CA ARG A 42 11.69 4.22 -3.78
C ARG A 42 11.06 3.02 -3.10
N VAL A 43 11.36 1.85 -3.64
CA VAL A 43 10.88 0.55 -3.17
C VAL A 43 12.09 -0.39 -3.02
N CYS A 44 11.89 -1.50 -2.32
CA CYS A 44 12.89 -2.52 -2.06
C CYS A 44 13.57 -2.98 -3.37
N GLY A 45 14.85 -3.34 -3.26
CA GLY A 45 15.68 -3.73 -4.40
C GLY A 45 16.17 -2.57 -5.26
N ARG A 46 16.29 -1.36 -4.69
CA ARG A 46 16.74 -0.13 -5.40
C ARG A 46 15.88 0.24 -6.62
N ARG A 47 14.63 -0.22 -6.64
CA ARG A 47 13.67 0.09 -7.71
C ARG A 47 12.92 1.37 -7.38
N VAL A 48 12.38 2.02 -8.40
CA VAL A 48 11.51 3.20 -8.27
C VAL A 48 10.18 2.90 -8.97
N VAL A 49 9.07 3.12 -8.26
CA VAL A 49 7.73 3.02 -8.82
C VAL A 49 7.10 4.41 -8.90
N GLN A 50 6.27 4.61 -9.91
CA GLN A 50 5.58 5.88 -10.14
C GLN A 50 4.12 5.76 -9.74
N ARG A 51 3.68 6.57 -8.78
CA ARG A 51 2.29 6.65 -8.34
C ARG A 51 1.63 7.86 -8.96
N GLN A 52 0.51 7.66 -9.65
CA GLN A 52 -0.30 8.79 -10.13
C GLN A 52 -1.09 9.39 -8.97
N VAL A 53 -0.76 10.64 -8.61
CA VAL A 53 -1.42 11.39 -7.53
C VAL A 53 -2.71 11.98 -8.05
N LEU A 54 -2.64 12.75 -9.15
CA LEU A 54 -3.78 13.48 -9.71
C LEU A 54 -3.73 13.44 -11.25
N TYR A 55 -4.88 13.16 -11.86
CA TYR A 55 -5.06 13.28 -13.30
C TYR A 55 -5.58 14.67 -13.64
N LEU A 56 -4.89 15.40 -14.51
CA LEU A 56 -5.16 16.81 -14.82
C LEU A 56 -5.82 17.01 -16.19
N GLY A 57 -5.86 15.97 -17.04
CA GLY A 57 -6.38 16.08 -18.40
C GLY A 57 -5.51 16.96 -19.31
N GLY A 58 -6.12 17.60 -20.30
CA GLY A 58 -5.41 18.52 -21.20
C GLY A 58 -5.14 19.85 -20.50
N LEU A 59 -3.89 20.29 -20.51
CA LEU A 59 -3.47 21.58 -19.94
C LEU A 59 -2.95 22.49 -21.05
N ASN A 60 -3.25 23.78 -20.96
CA ASN A 60 -2.53 24.81 -21.71
C ASN A 60 -1.21 25.20 -21.00
N ASP A 61 -0.36 25.97 -21.66
CA ASP A 61 0.97 26.30 -21.15
C ASP A 61 0.94 27.08 -19.83
N ASN A 62 -0.03 27.97 -19.65
CA ASN A 62 -0.20 28.74 -18.41
C ASN A 62 -0.61 27.85 -17.23
N GLN A 63 -1.54 26.92 -17.45
CA GLN A 63 -1.96 25.96 -16.44
C GLN A 63 -0.82 25.01 -16.07
N ARG A 64 -0.04 24.56 -17.06
CA ARG A 64 1.15 23.74 -16.85
C ARG A 64 2.17 24.46 -15.97
N ALA A 65 2.50 25.71 -16.29
CA ALA A 65 3.44 26.52 -15.50
C ALA A 65 2.92 26.79 -14.06
N GLY A 66 1.60 26.92 -13.89
CA GLY A 66 0.96 26.96 -12.57
C GLY A 66 1.25 25.70 -11.76
N TRP A 67 0.96 24.53 -12.32
CA TRP A 67 1.17 23.24 -11.65
C TRP A 67 2.63 22.93 -11.32
N VAL A 68 3.58 23.32 -12.18
CA VAL A 68 5.02 23.18 -11.88
C VAL A 68 5.37 23.94 -10.60
N ARG A 69 4.98 25.23 -10.51
CA ARG A 69 5.24 26.07 -9.33
C ARG A 69 4.60 25.51 -8.06
N THR A 70 3.37 24.99 -8.16
CA THR A 70 2.68 24.37 -7.01
C THR A 70 3.42 23.13 -6.51
N ILE A 71 3.93 22.28 -7.41
CA ILE A 71 4.69 21.08 -7.04
C ILE A 71 6.01 21.46 -6.37
N GLU A 72 6.73 22.45 -6.91
CA GLU A 72 7.98 22.95 -6.33
C GLU A 72 7.77 23.54 -4.92
N ALA A 73 6.73 24.33 -4.72
CA ALA A 73 6.41 24.92 -3.41
C ALA A 73 6.05 23.86 -2.36
N LEU A 74 5.36 22.78 -2.75
CA LEU A 74 4.93 21.72 -1.83
C LEU A 74 6.03 20.71 -1.48
N TRP A 75 7.07 20.58 -2.31
CA TRP A 75 8.04 19.48 -2.21
C TRP A 75 9.51 19.89 -2.23
N GLY A 76 9.81 21.19 -2.34
CA GLY A 76 11.17 21.72 -2.43
C GLY A 76 12.02 21.53 -1.17
N GLU A 77 11.41 21.28 -0.02
CA GLU A 77 12.15 21.09 1.25
C GLU A 77 12.44 19.62 1.53
N LYS A 78 13.73 19.27 1.52
CA LYS A 78 14.20 17.95 1.96
C LYS A 78 13.96 17.79 3.46
N ILE A 79 13.17 16.79 3.83
CA ILE A 79 13.05 16.35 5.23
C ILE A 79 14.38 15.69 5.61
N LYS A 80 15.20 16.38 6.40
CA LYS A 80 16.38 15.77 7.05
C LYS A 80 15.88 14.93 8.22
N VAL A 81 16.05 13.61 8.12
CA VAL A 81 15.81 12.71 9.26
C VAL A 81 16.90 12.98 10.29
N LYS A 82 16.51 13.38 11.50
CA LYS A 82 17.40 13.62 12.63
C LYS A 82 16.91 12.78 13.80
N GLN A 83 17.82 12.08 14.46
CA GLN A 83 17.52 11.33 15.67
C GLN A 83 17.36 12.30 16.84
N LEU A 84 16.20 12.26 17.50
CA LEU A 84 15.82 13.15 18.60
C LEU A 84 15.33 12.32 19.78
N ALA A 85 15.77 12.67 20.99
CA ALA A 85 15.19 12.13 22.21
C ALA A 85 14.04 13.04 22.66
N LEU A 86 12.81 12.51 22.63
CA LEU A 86 11.57 13.24 22.94
C LEU A 86 11.23 13.06 24.41
N PHE A 87 11.05 14.17 25.13
CA PHE A 87 10.59 14.17 26.52
C PHE A 87 9.38 15.10 26.69
N PRO A 88 8.44 14.76 27.58
CA PRO A 88 7.37 15.67 27.97
C PRO A 88 7.92 17.01 28.49
N ASP A 89 7.25 18.13 28.17
CA ASP A 89 7.68 19.49 28.55
C ASP A 89 7.57 19.76 30.06
N ASP A 90 6.80 18.95 30.78
CA ASP A 90 6.63 19.01 32.25
C ASP A 90 7.78 18.32 33.03
N ARG A 91 8.79 17.76 32.34
CA ARG A 91 9.94 17.12 32.98
C ARG A 91 11.02 18.14 33.34
N GLU A 92 11.30 18.29 34.64
CA GLU A 92 12.26 19.29 35.15
C GLU A 92 13.71 19.00 34.72
N GLU A 93 14.17 17.75 34.80
CA GLU A 93 15.51 17.33 34.40
C GLU A 93 15.49 16.37 33.19
N LEU A 94 16.26 16.72 32.16
CA LEU A 94 16.47 15.88 30.99
C LEU A 94 17.75 15.03 31.19
N PRO A 95 17.71 13.71 30.95
CA PRO A 95 18.91 12.90 31.04
C PRO A 95 19.94 13.35 30.00
N VAL A 96 21.22 13.37 30.39
CA VAL A 96 22.31 13.67 29.46
C VAL A 96 22.45 12.50 28.49
N LEU A 97 21.92 12.67 27.27
CA LEU A 97 22.03 11.71 26.19
C LEU A 97 23.06 12.19 25.15
N ALA A 98 23.67 11.24 24.44
CA ALA A 98 24.62 11.54 23.36
C ALA A 98 23.96 12.12 22.08
N CYS A 99 22.65 12.40 22.13
CA CYS A 99 21.87 12.97 21.04
C CYS A 99 21.14 14.24 21.52
N GLU A 100 20.71 15.06 20.56
CA GLU A 100 19.92 16.24 20.88
C GLU A 100 18.62 15.86 21.59
N THR A 101 18.38 16.56 22.70
CA THR A 101 17.23 16.36 23.56
C THR A 101 16.25 17.50 23.36
N ILE A 102 14.99 17.17 23.05
CA ILE A 102 13.95 18.17 22.79
C ILE A 102 12.75 17.90 23.71
N ARG A 103 12.24 18.96 24.33
CA ARG A 103 10.99 18.93 25.08
C ARG A 103 9.81 19.04 24.11
N VAL A 104 8.81 18.19 24.29
CA VAL A 104 7.65 18.08 23.41
C VAL A 104 6.39 18.40 24.21
N GLN A 105 5.64 19.36 23.70
CA GLN A 105 4.31 19.70 24.19
C GLN A 105 3.32 18.69 23.65
N LEU A 106 2.94 17.71 24.48
CA LEU A 106 2.08 16.59 24.08
C LEU A 106 0.71 17.07 23.59
N ASP A 107 0.19 18.16 24.15
CA ASP A 107 -1.05 18.83 23.77
C ASP A 107 -1.01 19.49 22.38
N LYS A 108 0.19 19.63 21.80
CA LYS A 108 0.41 20.16 20.44
C LYS A 108 0.87 19.11 19.44
N ILE A 109 0.84 17.82 19.80
CA ILE A 109 1.15 16.74 18.87
C ILE A 109 -0.04 16.47 17.95
N GLU A 110 0.18 16.57 16.64
CA GLU A 110 -0.77 16.18 15.62
C GLU A 110 -0.30 14.94 14.85
N LEU A 111 -1.21 13.97 14.66
CA LEU A 111 -0.94 12.78 13.86
C LEU A 111 -1.21 13.07 12.37
N HIS A 112 -0.14 13.19 11.59
CA HIS A 112 -0.24 13.28 10.14
C HIS A 112 -0.19 11.91 9.48
N ARG A 113 -1.15 11.65 8.58
CA ARG A 113 -1.26 10.40 7.79
C ARG A 113 -1.36 9.13 8.65
N PRO A 114 -2.32 9.07 9.60
CA PRO A 114 -2.52 7.87 10.41
C PRO A 114 -2.84 6.68 9.50
N ARG A 115 -2.37 5.49 9.90
CA ARG A 115 -2.67 4.24 9.21
C ARG A 115 -3.51 3.35 10.10
N GLU A 116 -4.51 2.70 9.50
CA GLU A 116 -5.33 1.73 10.23
C GLU A 116 -4.52 0.48 10.54
N TRP A 117 -4.10 0.34 11.81
CA TRP A 117 -3.30 -0.80 12.27
C TRP A 117 -4.16 -1.93 12.83
N GLY A 118 -5.08 -1.62 13.76
CA GLY A 118 -5.84 -2.63 14.50
C GLY A 118 -6.69 -3.54 13.60
N ALA A 119 -7.43 -2.96 12.66
CA ALA A 119 -8.24 -3.72 11.70
C ALA A 119 -7.38 -4.60 10.79
N CYS A 120 -6.25 -4.08 10.29
CA CYS A 120 -5.32 -4.84 9.46
C CYS A 120 -4.70 -6.02 10.22
N TRP A 121 -4.27 -5.77 11.46
CA TRP A 121 -3.73 -6.82 12.33
C TRP A 121 -4.78 -7.91 12.60
N LEU A 122 -6.02 -7.51 12.92
CA LEU A 122 -7.11 -8.46 13.15
C LEU A 122 -7.44 -9.28 11.89
N GLY A 123 -7.43 -8.65 10.72
CA GLY A 123 -7.61 -9.35 9.44
C GLY A 123 -6.55 -10.44 9.22
N LEU A 124 -5.28 -10.13 9.50
CA LEU A 124 -4.19 -11.10 9.44
C LEU A 124 -4.27 -12.17 10.55
N TYR A 125 -4.77 -11.80 11.73
CA TYR A 125 -5.02 -12.76 12.80
C TYR A 125 -6.06 -13.80 12.38
N VAL A 126 -7.20 -13.36 11.83
CA VAL A 126 -8.24 -14.26 11.31
C VAL A 126 -7.72 -15.10 10.14
N TRP A 127 -6.92 -14.51 9.24
CA TRP A 127 -6.26 -15.25 8.17
C TRP A 127 -5.43 -16.43 8.69
N ASN A 128 -4.63 -16.18 9.74
CA ASN A 128 -3.78 -17.21 10.35
C ASN A 128 -4.61 -18.25 11.12
N LEU A 129 -5.69 -17.82 11.81
CA LEU A 129 -6.60 -18.72 12.51
C LEU A 129 -7.28 -19.70 11.55
N LEU A 130 -7.59 -19.26 10.32
CA LEU A 130 -8.13 -20.11 9.26
C LEU A 130 -7.07 -20.93 8.53
N GLU A 131 -5.79 -20.85 8.94
CA GLU A 131 -4.68 -21.58 8.35
C GLU A 131 -4.53 -21.36 6.83
N LEU A 132 -4.95 -20.19 6.33
CA LEU A 132 -4.99 -19.90 4.90
C LEU A 132 -3.60 -19.89 4.24
N ASP A 133 -2.53 -19.65 5.01
CA ASP A 133 -1.16 -19.80 4.52
C ASP A 133 -0.82 -21.23 4.11
N ILE A 134 -1.37 -22.25 4.81
CA ILE A 134 -1.16 -23.66 4.47
C ILE A 134 -1.83 -23.98 3.14
N PHE A 135 -3.05 -23.47 2.95
CA PHE A 135 -3.80 -23.66 1.71
C PHE A 135 -3.14 -22.94 0.53
N TRP A 136 -2.83 -21.65 0.68
CA TRP A 136 -2.36 -20.83 -0.43
C TRP A 136 -0.86 -20.93 -0.70
N GLY A 137 -0.03 -21.24 0.29
CA GLY A 137 1.44 -21.19 0.16
C GLY A 137 2.01 -22.06 -0.94
N ARG A 138 1.38 -23.21 -1.24
CA ARG A 138 1.77 -24.10 -2.35
C ARG A 138 1.14 -23.73 -3.70
N ARG A 139 0.08 -22.93 -3.67
CA ARG A 139 -0.77 -22.58 -4.83
C ARG A 139 -0.43 -21.22 -5.42
N LEU A 140 0.20 -20.35 -4.65
CA LEU A 140 0.62 -19.01 -5.06
C LEU A 140 2.16 -18.90 -5.07
N PRO A 141 2.84 -19.40 -6.11
CA PRO A 141 4.30 -19.30 -6.21
C PRO A 141 4.76 -17.85 -6.38
N LEU A 142 6.03 -17.56 -6.15
CA LEU A 142 6.59 -16.23 -6.41
C LEU A 142 6.46 -15.85 -7.89
N SER A 143 6.18 -14.58 -8.18
CA SER A 143 6.23 -14.09 -9.55
C SER A 143 7.67 -14.00 -10.06
N ARG A 144 7.84 -14.01 -11.40
CA ARG A 144 9.15 -13.78 -12.05
C ARG A 144 9.78 -12.44 -11.67
N GLU A 145 8.98 -11.47 -11.25
CA GLU A 145 9.40 -10.12 -10.84
C GLU A 145 9.60 -9.99 -9.32
N GLY A 146 9.49 -11.10 -8.59
CA GLY A 146 9.67 -11.19 -7.14
C GLY A 146 8.44 -10.80 -6.32
N THR A 147 7.25 -10.69 -6.93
CA THR A 147 6.01 -10.43 -6.19
C THR A 147 5.63 -11.66 -5.36
N ILE A 148 5.40 -11.45 -4.07
CA ILE A 148 4.85 -12.47 -3.16
C ILE A 148 3.32 -12.45 -3.27
N TRP A 149 2.75 -13.30 -4.14
CA TRP A 149 1.30 -13.33 -4.36
C TRP A 149 0.49 -13.62 -3.10
N LEU A 150 1.04 -14.41 -2.17
CA LEU A 150 0.42 -14.66 -0.87
C LEU A 150 0.20 -13.36 -0.07
N ASN A 151 1.20 -12.47 -0.04
CA ASN A 151 1.10 -11.18 0.64
C ASN A 151 0.11 -10.25 -0.06
N MET A 152 0.08 -10.25 -1.40
CA MET A 152 -0.96 -9.55 -2.15
C MET A 152 -2.36 -10.05 -1.78
N LEU A 153 -2.56 -11.37 -1.74
CA LEU A 153 -3.84 -11.96 -1.39
C LEU A 153 -4.27 -11.60 0.04
N LYS A 154 -3.37 -11.68 1.01
CA LYS A 154 -3.60 -11.23 2.39
C LYS A 154 -4.09 -9.79 2.43
N ALA A 155 -3.43 -8.90 1.69
CA ALA A 155 -3.80 -7.49 1.62
C ALA A 155 -5.16 -7.27 0.95
N LEU A 156 -5.48 -8.00 -0.13
CA LEU A 156 -6.78 -7.92 -0.79
C LEU A 156 -7.91 -8.46 0.08
N VAL A 157 -7.71 -9.58 0.79
CA VAL A 157 -8.74 -10.10 1.70
C VAL A 157 -8.97 -9.14 2.87
N CYS A 158 -7.91 -8.62 3.48
CA CYS A 158 -8.06 -7.60 4.52
C CYS A 158 -8.78 -6.35 3.99
N TYR A 159 -8.45 -5.90 2.78
CA TYR A 159 -9.14 -4.78 2.15
C TYR A 159 -10.64 -5.04 1.99
N ARG A 160 -11.00 -6.23 1.49
CA ARG A 160 -12.40 -6.62 1.30
C ARG A 160 -13.19 -6.75 2.61
N LEU A 161 -12.52 -7.07 3.72
CA LEU A 161 -13.15 -7.19 5.03
C LEU A 161 -13.28 -5.85 5.77
N ILE A 162 -12.30 -4.95 5.60
CA ILE A 162 -12.20 -3.72 6.39
C ILE A 162 -12.93 -2.56 5.69
N ASP A 163 -12.67 -2.36 4.40
CA ASP A 163 -13.13 -1.18 3.66
C ASP A 163 -13.33 -1.55 2.18
N PRO A 164 -14.35 -2.38 1.87
CA PRO A 164 -14.51 -2.97 0.55
C PRO A 164 -14.64 -1.91 -0.55
N GLY A 165 -13.92 -2.12 -1.64
CA GLY A 165 -14.00 -1.29 -2.84
C GLY A 165 -13.30 -1.95 -4.02
N SER A 166 -13.04 -1.17 -5.07
CA SER A 166 -12.38 -1.67 -6.27
C SER A 166 -10.88 -1.88 -6.07
N GLU A 167 -10.30 -2.80 -6.83
CA GLU A 167 -8.85 -2.99 -6.95
C GLU A 167 -8.14 -1.69 -7.38
N PHE A 168 -8.86 -0.84 -8.12
CA PHE A 168 -8.39 0.50 -8.46
C PHE A 168 -8.21 1.38 -7.22
N ARG A 169 -9.17 1.37 -6.28
CA ARG A 169 -9.05 2.12 -5.01
C ARG A 169 -8.01 1.47 -4.07
N PHE A 170 -7.92 0.14 -4.05
CA PHE A 170 -6.93 -0.60 -3.28
C PHE A 170 -5.52 -0.11 -3.54
N HIS A 171 -5.09 -0.14 -4.82
CA HIS A 171 -3.71 0.19 -5.20
C HIS A 171 -3.43 1.69 -5.06
N ARG A 172 -4.41 2.54 -5.36
CA ARG A 172 -4.20 3.99 -5.41
C ARG A 172 -4.24 4.64 -4.05
N GLU A 173 -5.10 4.18 -3.16
CA GLU A 173 -5.42 4.90 -1.91
C GLU A 173 -5.28 4.02 -0.67
N TRP A 174 -6.01 2.91 -0.61
CA TRP A 174 -6.18 2.17 0.63
C TRP A 174 -4.88 1.55 1.13
N TYR A 175 -4.11 0.88 0.27
CA TYR A 175 -2.88 0.19 0.68
C TYR A 175 -1.84 1.14 1.32
N VAL A 176 -1.78 2.38 0.85
CA VAL A 176 -0.85 3.39 1.39
C VAL A 176 -1.32 3.93 2.74
N ARG A 177 -2.63 3.94 2.98
CA ARG A 177 -3.26 4.38 4.23
C ARG A 177 -3.45 3.24 5.23
N SER A 178 -3.23 1.99 4.84
CA SER A 178 -3.35 0.85 5.73
C SER A 178 -2.00 0.44 6.31
N ALA A 179 -2.00 -0.28 7.42
CA ALA A 179 -0.79 -0.85 7.99
C ALA A 179 -0.31 -2.12 7.27
N MET A 180 -1.00 -2.57 6.20
CA MET A 180 -0.70 -3.84 5.53
C MET A 180 0.75 -3.94 5.05
N GLY A 181 1.29 -2.87 4.45
CA GLY A 181 2.69 -2.88 4.01
C GLY A 181 3.67 -3.08 5.18
N TYR A 182 3.39 -2.47 6.33
CA TYR A 182 4.23 -2.66 7.53
C TYR A 182 4.09 -4.08 8.09
N LEU A 183 2.86 -4.57 8.22
CA LEU A 183 2.58 -5.90 8.80
C LEU A 183 3.09 -7.06 7.92
N LEU A 184 3.11 -6.87 6.60
CA LEU A 184 3.59 -7.89 5.65
C LEU A 184 5.07 -7.75 5.32
N GLY A 185 5.75 -6.69 5.77
CA GLY A 185 7.13 -6.38 5.38
C GLY A 185 7.25 -6.00 3.90
N GLU A 186 6.19 -5.45 3.31
CA GLU A 186 6.04 -5.17 1.90
C GLU A 186 6.01 -3.66 1.64
N ASP A 187 6.55 -3.24 0.51
CA ASP A 187 6.51 -1.84 0.09
C ASP A 187 5.31 -1.56 -0.84
N VAL A 188 5.23 -0.32 -1.34
CA VAL A 188 4.16 0.13 -2.24
C VAL A 188 4.18 -0.54 -3.63
N SER A 189 5.26 -1.24 -3.99
CA SER A 189 5.33 -2.03 -5.22
C SER A 189 4.49 -3.30 -5.16
N LEU A 190 4.09 -3.75 -3.97
CA LEU A 190 3.12 -4.84 -3.85
C LEU A 190 1.83 -4.42 -4.55
N ALA A 191 1.28 -3.25 -4.20
CA ALA A 191 0.04 -2.71 -4.76
C ALA A 191 0.27 -1.88 -6.04
N GLN A 192 0.94 -2.44 -7.04
CA GLN A 192 0.96 -1.86 -8.39
C GLN A 192 -0.38 -2.13 -9.11
N GLU A 193 -0.75 -1.28 -10.07
CA GLU A 193 -2.07 -1.27 -10.72
C GLU A 193 -2.53 -2.64 -11.27
N ASP A 194 -1.63 -3.42 -11.87
CA ASP A 194 -1.92 -4.70 -12.50
C ASP A 194 -1.93 -5.90 -11.54
N LYS A 195 -1.21 -5.80 -10.42
CA LYS A 195 -1.00 -6.93 -9.50
C LYS A 195 -2.27 -7.38 -8.78
N PRO A 196 -3.14 -6.49 -8.26
CA PRO A 196 -4.41 -6.90 -7.65
C PRO A 196 -5.25 -7.78 -8.58
N TYR A 197 -5.42 -7.36 -9.83
CA TYR A 197 -6.21 -8.10 -10.82
C TYR A 197 -5.58 -9.46 -11.13
N ARG A 198 -4.28 -9.49 -11.41
CA ARG A 198 -3.55 -10.75 -11.63
C ARG A 198 -3.64 -11.70 -10.44
N CYS A 199 -3.59 -11.17 -9.21
CA CYS A 199 -3.72 -11.98 -8.02
C CYS A 199 -5.11 -12.63 -7.94
N VAL A 200 -6.18 -11.91 -8.29
CA VAL A 200 -7.55 -12.44 -8.30
C VAL A 200 -7.71 -13.50 -9.40
N ASP A 201 -7.10 -13.31 -10.57
CA ASP A 201 -7.14 -14.29 -11.66
C ASP A 201 -6.56 -15.65 -11.23
N LEU A 202 -5.50 -15.66 -10.41
CA LEU A 202 -4.89 -16.88 -9.87
C LEU A 202 -5.83 -17.65 -8.92
N LEU A 203 -6.84 -17.00 -8.33
CA LEU A 203 -7.71 -17.64 -7.33
C LEU A 203 -8.80 -18.50 -7.97
N LEU A 204 -9.18 -18.20 -9.21
CA LEU A 204 -10.34 -18.81 -9.87
C LEU A 204 -10.18 -20.33 -9.99
N GLU A 205 -8.98 -20.82 -10.31
CA GLU A 205 -8.68 -22.25 -10.42
C GLU A 205 -8.82 -23.00 -9.07
N HIS A 206 -8.65 -22.29 -7.95
CA HIS A 206 -8.63 -22.88 -6.62
C HIS A 206 -9.92 -22.67 -5.84
N ARG A 207 -10.96 -22.10 -6.47
CA ARG A 207 -12.23 -21.74 -5.84
C ARG A 207 -12.83 -22.92 -5.08
N ASP A 208 -13.05 -24.04 -5.75
CA ASP A 208 -13.77 -25.18 -5.16
C ASP A 208 -12.95 -25.82 -4.04
N GLY A 209 -11.63 -25.96 -4.24
CA GLY A 209 -10.73 -26.44 -3.18
C GLY A 209 -10.65 -25.51 -1.96
N LEU A 210 -10.79 -24.19 -2.15
CA LEU A 210 -10.86 -23.23 -1.05
C LEU A 210 -12.17 -23.41 -0.25
N PHE A 211 -13.29 -23.62 -0.94
CA PHE A 211 -14.57 -23.88 -0.27
C PHE A 211 -14.51 -25.14 0.59
N GLU A 212 -13.97 -26.23 0.05
CA GLU A 212 -13.78 -27.48 0.82
C GLU A 212 -12.87 -27.27 2.04
N PHE A 213 -11.74 -26.56 1.85
CA PHE A 213 -10.81 -26.26 2.93
C PHE A 213 -11.46 -25.44 4.05
N LEU A 214 -12.16 -24.36 3.70
CA LEU A 214 -12.85 -23.50 4.67
C LEU A 214 -13.99 -24.23 5.39
N LYS A 215 -14.70 -25.13 4.71
CA LYS A 215 -15.72 -25.97 5.33
C LYS A 215 -15.10 -26.89 6.38
N GLY A 216 -13.93 -27.46 6.10
CA GLY A 216 -13.15 -28.22 7.09
C GLY A 216 -12.74 -27.38 8.30
N GLN A 217 -12.19 -26.18 8.07
CA GLN A 217 -11.80 -25.26 9.15
C GLN A 217 -13.02 -24.84 10.01
N TRP A 218 -14.17 -24.60 9.39
CA TRP A 218 -15.41 -24.27 10.09
C TRP A 218 -15.84 -25.37 11.07
N VAL A 219 -15.80 -26.64 10.63
CA VAL A 219 -16.10 -27.78 11.50
C VAL A 219 -15.08 -27.90 12.63
N ASN A 220 -13.79 -27.73 12.33
CA ASN A 220 -12.72 -27.83 13.33
C ASN A 220 -12.78 -26.74 14.40
N LEU A 221 -13.04 -25.49 14.01
CA LEU A 221 -13.05 -24.35 14.92
C LEU A 221 -14.33 -24.29 15.77
N PHE A 222 -15.47 -24.67 15.21
CA PHE A 222 -16.78 -24.46 15.86
C PHE A 222 -17.53 -25.75 16.22
N GLY A 223 -16.99 -26.93 15.88
CA GLY A 223 -17.68 -28.21 16.10
C GLY A 223 -19.01 -28.30 15.34
N ALA A 224 -19.15 -27.55 14.24
CA ALA A 224 -20.40 -27.39 13.54
C ALA A 224 -20.85 -28.71 12.89
N LYS A 225 -22.09 -29.12 13.17
CA LYS A 225 -22.72 -30.34 12.60
C LYS A 225 -23.53 -30.08 11.32
N HIS A 226 -23.64 -28.83 10.89
CA HIS A 226 -24.48 -28.41 9.78
C HIS A 226 -23.62 -27.84 8.64
N ASP A 227 -24.03 -28.13 7.41
CA ASP A 227 -23.39 -27.60 6.22
C ASP A 227 -23.76 -26.13 6.01
N VAL A 228 -22.75 -25.26 5.97
CA VAL A 228 -22.92 -23.85 5.59
C VAL A 228 -22.94 -23.77 4.06
N LEU A 229 -24.10 -23.43 3.50
CA LEU A 229 -24.23 -23.09 2.08
C LEU A 229 -23.84 -21.61 1.89
N LEU A 230 -22.59 -21.40 1.47
CA LEU A 230 -22.14 -20.09 1.00
C LEU A 230 -22.63 -19.87 -0.43
N TYR A 231 -23.70 -19.11 -0.60
CA TYR A 231 -24.13 -18.63 -1.91
C TYR A 231 -23.94 -17.11 -2.00
N SER A 232 -23.29 -16.65 -3.07
CA SER A 232 -23.23 -15.22 -3.38
C SER A 232 -24.50 -14.83 -4.12
N ILE A 233 -25.18 -13.79 -3.65
CA ILE A 233 -26.35 -13.20 -4.32
C ILE A 233 -25.94 -12.00 -5.19
N THR A 234 -24.64 -11.76 -5.39
CA THR A 234 -24.18 -10.56 -6.07
C THR A 234 -24.25 -10.76 -7.59
N LEU A 235 -25.21 -10.07 -8.22
CA LEU A 235 -25.29 -9.87 -9.67
C LEU A 235 -24.03 -9.17 -10.18
N LEU A 236 -23.00 -9.93 -10.53
CA LEU A 236 -21.92 -9.49 -11.41
C LEU A 236 -22.43 -9.47 -12.86
N LYS A 237 -23.34 -8.55 -13.14
CA LYS A 237 -23.63 -8.07 -14.50
C LYS A 237 -23.20 -6.61 -14.54
N LEU A 238 -21.99 -6.38 -15.03
CA LEU A 238 -21.55 -5.21 -15.80
C LEU A 238 -20.07 -5.46 -16.15
N LEU A 239 -19.89 -6.39 -17.09
CA LEU A 239 -18.82 -6.31 -18.08
C LEU A 239 -19.13 -5.14 -19.02
#